data_AF-A0A258EU90-F1
#
_entry.id   AF-A0A258EU90-F1
#
_cell.length_a   1.000
_cell.length_b   1.000
_cell.length_c   1.000
_cell.angle_alpha   90.00
_cell.angle_beta   90.00
_cell.angle_gamma   90.00
#
_symmetry.space_group_name_H-M   'P 1'
#
loop_
_entity.id
_entity.type
_entity.pdbx_description
1 polymer ?
#
loop_
_entity_poly.entity_id
_entity_poly.type
_entity_poly.pdbx_seq_one_letter_code
_entity_poly.pdbx_strand_id
1 'polypeptide(L)'
;MSEKYKVIDSTVPTFITITVVDWVDLLVRPVYCNIIDDSLNYCIKEKGLSIHAYVYMSSHIHLIATAFNGELQNVIRDFKKFTSKKLIEAIKEYPESRREWLLRKFSYEAQKSGRAKDYKLWQ
;
A
#
# COMPACT_ATOMS: atom_id res chain seq x y z
N MET A 1 9.65 4.60 -2.32
CA MET A 1 9.19 4.98 -3.67
C MET A 1 10.27 4.61 -4.67
N SER A 2 9.96 4.64 -5.97
CA SER A 2 10.97 4.48 -7.03
C SER A 2 12.15 5.42 -6.75
N GLU A 3 13.37 4.89 -6.85
CA GLU A 3 14.56 5.75 -6.73
C GLU A 3 14.75 6.64 -7.97
N LYS A 4 14.13 6.26 -9.09
CA LYS A 4 14.23 6.97 -10.38
C LYS A 4 13.23 8.13 -10.52
N TYR A 5 12.01 7.98 -10.00
CA TYR A 5 10.96 8.99 -10.12
C TYR A 5 10.51 9.41 -8.73
N LYS A 6 10.89 10.64 -8.34
CA LYS A 6 10.57 11.24 -7.06
C LYS A 6 9.48 12.29 -7.24
N VAL A 7 8.64 12.44 -6.22
CA VAL A 7 7.72 13.58 -6.13
C VAL A 7 8.58 14.82 -5.93
N ILE A 8 8.54 15.76 -6.88
CA ILE A 8 9.29 17.03 -6.80
C ILE A 8 8.42 18.09 -6.11
N ASP A 9 7.14 18.15 -6.50
CA ASP A 9 6.14 19.03 -5.93
C ASP A 9 4.91 18.21 -5.54
N SER A 10 4.53 18.27 -4.28
CA SER A 10 3.39 17.51 -3.75
C SER A 10 2.03 18.10 -4.16
N THR A 11 1.99 19.35 -4.62
CA THR A 11 0.78 20.04 -5.06
C THR A 11 0.41 19.73 -6.52
N VAL A 12 1.34 19.15 -7.29
CA VAL A 12 1.14 18.76 -8.69
C VAL A 12 0.66 17.30 -8.78
N PRO A 13 -0.40 17.00 -9.55
CA PRO A 13 -0.88 15.64 -9.72
C PRO A 13 0.22 14.67 -10.12
N THR A 14 0.47 13.69 -9.26
CA THR A 14 1.52 12.70 -9.46
C THR A 14 0.91 11.31 -9.62
N PHE A 15 1.33 10.60 -10.66
CA PHE A 15 1.00 9.21 -10.87
C PHE A 15 1.84 8.31 -9.95
N ILE A 16 1.19 7.47 -9.16
CA ILE A 16 1.81 6.60 -8.17
C ILE A 16 1.35 5.17 -8.40
N THR A 17 2.30 4.25 -8.46
CA THR A 17 2.03 2.81 -8.44
C THR A 17 2.48 2.22 -7.11
N ILE A 18 1.58 1.50 -6.43
CA ILE A 18 1.87 0.75 -5.20
C ILE A 18 1.70 -0.73 -5.50
N THR A 19 2.80 -1.48 -5.51
CA THR A 19 2.82 -2.89 -5.94
C THR A 19 3.02 -3.82 -4.75
N VAL A 20 2.23 -4.89 -4.68
CA VAL A 20 2.45 -6.00 -3.75
C VAL A 20 3.72 -6.75 -4.15
N VAL A 21 4.54 -7.16 -3.19
CA VAL A 21 5.75 -7.96 -3.41
C VAL A 21 5.50 -9.09 -4.40
N ASP A 22 6.39 -9.21 -5.38
CA ASP A 22 6.34 -10.22 -6.45
C ASP A 22 4.99 -10.30 -7.19
N TRP A 23 4.29 -9.18 -7.27
CA TRP A 23 3.01 -9.05 -7.98
C TRP A 23 1.94 -10.04 -7.48
N VAL A 24 1.98 -10.39 -6.20
CA VAL A 24 1.02 -11.31 -5.60
C VAL A 24 -0.39 -10.71 -5.64
N ASP A 25 -1.35 -11.47 -6.18
CA ASP A 25 -2.76 -11.09 -6.24
C ASP A 25 -3.40 -11.07 -4.85
N LEU A 26 -3.25 -9.97 -4.12
CA LEU A 26 -3.82 -9.79 -2.80
C LEU A 26 -5.17 -9.06 -2.86
N LEU A 27 -5.32 -8.03 -3.69
CA LEU A 27 -6.46 -7.12 -3.75
C LEU A 27 -7.64 -7.70 -4.55
N VAL A 28 -7.93 -8.98 -4.32
CA VAL A 28 -9.00 -9.74 -4.99
C VAL A 28 -10.21 -10.00 -4.08
N ARG A 29 -10.12 -9.59 -2.80
CA ARG A 29 -11.22 -9.72 -1.83
C ARG A 29 -11.64 -8.35 -1.31
N PRO A 30 -12.95 -8.11 -1.13
CA PRO A 30 -13.45 -6.85 -0.59
C PRO A 30 -12.83 -6.44 0.75
N VAL A 31 -12.58 -7.41 1.65
CA VAL A 31 -11.96 -7.13 2.96
C VAL A 31 -10.61 -6.43 2.84
N TYR A 32 -9.79 -6.78 1.85
CA TYR A 32 -8.49 -6.14 1.65
C TYR A 32 -8.65 -4.77 1.01
N CYS A 33 -9.56 -4.62 0.03
CA CYS A 33 -9.85 -3.33 -0.59
C CYS A 33 -10.41 -2.33 0.42
N ASN A 34 -11.32 -2.74 1.31
CA ASN A 34 -11.88 -1.89 2.35
C ASN A 34 -10.79 -1.31 3.27
N ILE A 35 -9.76 -2.09 3.61
CA ILE A 35 -8.61 -1.61 4.40
C ILE A 35 -7.84 -0.51 3.67
N ILE A 36 -7.70 -0.64 2.35
CA ILE A 36 -7.07 0.37 1.50
C ILE A 36 -7.95 1.63 1.48
N ASP A 37 -9.26 1.48 1.23
CA ASP A 37 -10.23 2.58 1.22
C ASP A 37 -10.23 3.35 2.53
N ASP A 38 -10.34 2.67 3.67
CA ASP A 38 -10.32 3.27 5.00
C ASP A 38 -9.01 4.04 5.25
N SER A 39 -7.88 3.47 4.83
CA SER A 39 -6.59 4.14 4.99
C SER A 39 -6.42 5.33 4.04
N LEU A 40 -6.98 5.29 2.83
CA LEU A 40 -6.98 6.42 1.90
C LEU A 40 -7.88 7.54 2.45
N ASN A 41 -9.08 7.21 2.92
CA ASN A 41 -10.01 8.16 3.54
C ASN A 41 -9.39 8.84 4.76
N TYR A 42 -8.69 8.09 5.61
CA TYR A 42 -7.91 8.67 6.71
C TYR A 42 -6.85 9.65 6.21
N CYS A 43 -6.10 9.29 5.16
CA CYS A 43 -5.07 10.19 4.60
C CYS A 43 -5.68 11.44 3.95
N ILE A 44 -6.86 11.33 3.32
CA ILE A 44 -7.58 12.48 2.78
C ILE A 44 -7.97 13.43 3.90
N LYS A 45 -8.60 12.91 4.95
CA LYS A 45 -9.11 13.70 6.06
C LYS A 45 -8.01 14.33 6.92
N GLU A 46 -7.02 13.53 7.31
CA GLU A 46 -6.05 13.92 8.36
C GLU A 46 -4.69 14.35 7.80
N LYS A 47 -4.37 14.01 6.54
CA LYS A 47 -3.05 14.28 5.95
C LYS A 47 -3.09 15.17 4.71
N GLY A 48 -4.26 15.70 4.36
CA GLY A 48 -4.45 16.58 3.21
C GLY A 48 -4.15 15.91 1.86
N LEU A 49 -4.29 14.58 1.78
CA LEU A 49 -4.22 13.83 0.53
C LEU A 49 -5.43 14.20 -0.34
N SER A 50 -5.24 14.33 -1.64
CA SER A 50 -6.31 14.43 -2.62
C SER A 50 -6.08 13.39 -3.71
N ILE A 51 -7.12 12.60 -3.99
CA ILE A 51 -7.08 11.54 -5.01
C ILE A 51 -7.94 11.99 -6.18
N HIS A 52 -7.30 12.18 -7.33
CA HIS A 52 -7.94 12.63 -8.57
C HIS A 52 -8.46 11.45 -9.40
N ALA A 53 -7.74 10.33 -9.35
CA ALA A 53 -8.15 9.06 -9.97
C ALA A 53 -7.46 7.90 -9.26
N TYR A 54 -8.11 6.73 -9.26
CA TYR A 54 -7.50 5.50 -8.77
C TYR A 54 -8.05 4.28 -9.47
N VAL A 55 -7.29 3.18 -9.44
CA VAL A 55 -7.76 1.85 -9.80
C VAL A 55 -7.07 0.81 -8.92
N TYR A 56 -7.84 -0.18 -8.49
CA TYR A 56 -7.32 -1.40 -7.87
C TYR A 56 -7.19 -2.48 -8.92
N MET A 57 -5.96 -2.95 -9.07
CA MET A 57 -5.64 -4.19 -9.78
C MET A 57 -5.48 -5.29 -8.73
N SER A 58 -5.49 -6.55 -9.14
CA SER A 58 -5.35 -7.68 -8.21
C SER A 58 -4.07 -7.63 -7.37
N SER A 59 -2.98 -7.08 -7.92
CA SER A 59 -1.64 -7.09 -7.32
C SER A 59 -1.04 -5.70 -7.05
N HIS A 60 -1.72 -4.62 -7.44
CA HIS A 60 -1.21 -3.26 -7.32
C HIS A 60 -2.31 -2.22 -7.40
N ILE A 61 -1.95 -0.98 -7.03
CA ILE A 61 -2.84 0.18 -7.04
C ILE A 61 -2.18 1.26 -7.88
N HIS A 62 -2.96 1.90 -8.76
CA HIS A 62 -2.57 3.16 -9.38
C HIS A 62 -3.36 4.31 -8.78
N LEU A 63 -2.67 5.40 -8.48
CA LEU A 63 -3.25 6.65 -7.99
C LEU A 63 -2.76 7.81 -8.85
N ILE A 64 -3.62 8.80 -9.09
CA ILE A 64 -3.23 10.16 -9.43
C ILE A 64 -3.58 11.01 -8.21
N ALA A 65 -2.57 11.54 -7.52
CA ALA A 65 -2.79 12.20 -6.24
C ALA A 65 -1.93 13.45 -6.04
N THR A 66 -2.40 14.34 -5.17
CA THR A 66 -1.70 15.51 -4.62
C THR A 66 -1.77 15.50 -3.09
N ALA A 67 -0.92 16.29 -2.45
CA ALA A 67 -1.00 16.57 -1.02
C ALA A 67 -0.74 18.06 -0.76
N PHE A 68 -1.64 18.72 -0.03
CA PHE A 68 -1.58 20.17 0.21
C PHE A 68 -0.93 20.54 1.54
N ASN A 69 -1.11 19.73 2.59
CA ASN A 69 -0.64 20.00 3.95
C ASN A 69 0.50 19.06 4.40
N GLY A 70 1.26 18.52 3.44
CA GLY A 70 2.39 17.65 3.72
C GLY A 70 3.03 17.11 2.45
N GLU A 71 4.20 16.48 2.60
CA GLU A 71 4.87 15.87 1.47
C GLU A 71 4.16 14.57 1.06
N LEU A 72 3.71 14.48 -0.19
CA LEU A 72 3.00 13.32 -0.73
C LEU A 72 3.79 12.01 -0.49
N GLN A 73 5.12 12.07 -0.58
CA GLN A 73 6.01 10.95 -0.26
C GLN A 73 5.85 10.41 1.16
N ASN A 74 5.67 11.28 2.15
CA ASN A 74 5.47 10.90 3.55
C ASN A 74 4.08 10.32 3.76
N VAL A 75 3.07 10.91 3.13
CA VAL A 75 1.69 10.39 3.15
C VAL A 75 1.65 8.97 2.59
N ILE A 76 2.22 8.74 1.40
CA ILE A 76 2.27 7.42 0.77
C ILE A 76 3.13 6.44 1.56
N ARG A 77 4.26 6.87 2.14
CA ARG A 77 5.08 6.02 3.02
C ARG A 77 4.27 5.52 4.22
N ASP A 78 3.59 6.43 4.91
CA ASP A 78 2.83 6.09 6.10
C ASP A 78 1.60 5.24 5.76
N PHE A 79 0.93 5.55 4.64
CA PHE A 79 -0.14 4.73 4.07
C PHE A 79 0.32 3.29 3.86
N LYS A 80 1.46 3.08 3.18
CA LYS A 80 2.04 1.74 2.96
C LYS A 80 2.37 1.06 4.29
N LYS A 81 2.93 1.78 5.25
CA LYS A 81 3.28 1.24 6.58
C LYS A 81 2.05 0.76 7.35
N PHE A 82 0.99 1.57 7.36
CA PHE A 82 -0.25 1.25 8.07
C PHE A 82 -0.98 0.07 7.40
N THR A 83 -1.22 0.17 6.08
CA THR A 83 -1.92 -0.88 5.32
C THR A 83 -1.16 -2.20 5.32
N SER A 84 0.17 -2.20 5.28
CA SER A 84 0.94 -3.44 5.38
C SER A 84 0.67 -4.19 6.68
N LYS A 85 0.48 -3.50 7.81
CA LYS A 85 0.14 -4.14 9.09
C LYS A 85 -1.29 -4.68 9.06
N LYS A 86 -2.24 -3.84 8.65
CA LYS A 86 -3.66 -4.18 8.60
C LYS A 86 -3.99 -5.32 7.65
N LEU A 87 -3.35 -5.36 6.49
CA LEU A 87 -3.52 -6.46 5.55
C LEU A 87 -2.94 -7.77 6.09
N ILE A 88 -1.79 -7.74 6.78
CA ILE A 88 -1.23 -8.95 7.40
C ILE A 88 -2.11 -9.44 8.55
N GLU A 89 -2.67 -8.54 9.37
CA GLU A 89 -3.70 -8.87 10.37
C GLU A 89 -4.92 -9.53 9.69
N ALA A 90 -5.43 -8.93 8.62
CA ALA A 90 -6.59 -9.46 7.89
C ALA A 90 -6.34 -10.84 7.27
N ILE A 91 -5.15 -11.10 6.71
CA ILE A 91 -4.78 -12.42 6.19
C ILE A 91 -4.84 -13.49 7.29
N LYS A 92 -4.46 -13.14 8.54
CA LYS A 92 -4.48 -14.05 9.69
C LYS A 92 -5.90 -14.30 10.22
N GLU A 93 -6.74 -13.28 10.22
CA GLU A 93 -8.06 -13.32 10.86
C GLU A 93 -9.18 -13.78 9.92
N TYR A 94 -9.21 -13.30 8.68
CA TYR A 94 -10.29 -13.60 7.74
C TYR A 94 -10.06 -14.89 6.96
N PRO A 95 -11.13 -15.60 6.52
CA PRO A 95 -11.01 -16.77 5.66
C PRO A 95 -10.23 -16.47 4.37
N GLU A 96 -9.01 -17.00 4.30
CA GLU A 96 -8.12 -16.86 3.16
C GLU A 96 -7.50 -18.23 2.86
N SER A 97 -7.92 -18.85 1.76
CA SER A 97 -7.43 -20.17 1.34
C SER A 97 -5.93 -20.19 1.06
N ARG A 98 -5.33 -19.04 0.73
CA ARG A 98 -3.89 -18.89 0.47
C ARG A 98 -3.10 -18.41 1.70
N ARG A 99 -3.70 -18.36 2.90
CA ARG A 99 -3.13 -17.70 4.10
C ARG A 99 -1.69 -18.10 4.39
N GLU A 100 -1.44 -19.40 4.50
CA GLU A 100 -0.10 -19.91 4.82
C GLU A 100 0.91 -19.52 3.76
N TRP A 101 0.54 -19.62 2.49
CA TRP A 101 1.39 -19.24 1.36
C TRP A 101 1.69 -17.74 1.36
N LEU A 102 0.67 -16.89 1.55
CA LEU A 102 0.82 -15.43 1.62
C LEU A 102 1.76 -15.01 2.77
N LEU A 103 1.52 -15.53 3.98
CA LEU A 103 2.32 -15.21 5.15
C LEU A 103 3.77 -15.68 4.98
N ARG A 104 4.00 -16.89 4.46
CA ARG A 104 5.35 -17.38 4.15
C ARG A 104 6.03 -16.52 3.09
N LYS A 105 5.32 -16.13 2.04
CA LYS A 105 5.84 -15.28 0.96
C LYS A 105 6.31 -13.92 1.48
N PHE A 106 5.46 -13.23 2.25
CA PHE A 106 5.79 -11.91 2.78
C PHE A 106 6.82 -11.96 3.90
N SER A 107 6.90 -13.06 4.66
CA SER A 107 7.95 -13.25 5.67
C SER A 107 9.31 -13.51 5.04
N TYR A 108 9.35 -14.36 4.00
CA TYR A 108 10.56 -14.60 3.22
C TYR A 108 11.13 -13.29 2.64
N GLU A 109 10.27 -12.44 2.05
CA GLU A 109 10.73 -11.16 1.50
C GLU A 109 11.19 -10.17 2.57
N ALA A 110 10.60 -10.20 3.78
CA ALA A 110 11.09 -9.40 4.91
C ALA A 110 12.52 -9.81 5.29
N GLN A 111 12.75 -11.12 5.46
CA GLN A 111 14.06 -11.70 5.80
C GLN A 111 15.10 -11.41 4.71
N LYS A 112 14.73 -11.60 3.44
CA LYS A 112 15.61 -11.37 2.29
C LYS A 112 16.03 -9.91 2.14
N SER A 113 15.10 -8.97 2.31
CA SER A 113 15.37 -7.55 2.06
C SER A 113 15.92 -6.79 3.27
N GLY A 114 15.69 -7.28 4.49
CA GLY A 114 16.05 -6.58 5.74
C GLY A 114 15.29 -5.27 5.98
N ARG A 115 14.28 -4.95 5.14
CA ARG A 115 13.52 -3.68 5.20
C ARG A 115 12.27 -3.74 6.08
N ALA A 116 11.92 -4.92 6.57
CA ALA A 116 10.82 -5.15 7.51
C ALA A 116 11.21 -6.27 8.48
N LYS A 117 10.63 -6.26 9.68
CA LYS A 117 10.95 -7.24 10.73
C LYS A 117 10.33 -8.62 10.43
N ASP A 118 8.99 -8.67 10.37
CA ASP A 118 8.26 -9.94 10.31
C ASP A 118 7.69 -10.22 8.90
N TYR A 119 7.16 -9.18 8.24
CA TYR A 119 6.51 -9.29 6.93
C TYR A 119 6.75 -8.03 6.09
N LYS A 120 7.04 -8.21 4.79
CA LYS A 120 7.08 -7.14 3.79
C LYS A 120 6.03 -7.43 2.73
N LEU A 121 5.01 -6.56 2.67
CA LEU A 121 3.88 -6.72 1.76
C LEU A 121 4.02 -5.88 0.50
N TRP A 122 4.44 -4.62 0.63
CA TRP A 122 4.66 -3.72 -0.49
C TRP A 122 6.11 -3.71 -0.96
N GLN A 123 6.33 -3.50 -2.26
CA GLN A 123 7.66 -3.34 -2.85
C GLN A 123 8.36 -2.04 -2.43
#